data_AF-A0A7D7L361-F1
#
_entry.id   AF-A0A7D7L361-F1
#
_cell.length_a   1.000
_cell.length_b   1.000
_cell.length_c   1.000
_cell.angle_alpha   90.00
_cell.angle_beta   90.00
_cell.angle_gamma   90.00
#
_symmetry.space_group_name_H-M   'P 1'
#
loop_
_entity.id
_entity.type
_entity.pdbx_description
1 polymer ?
#
loop_
_entity_poly.entity_id
_entity_poly.type
_entity_poly.pdbx_seq_one_letter_code
_entity_poly.pdbx_strand_id
1 'polypeptide(L)'
;MKKIVLSSLLNLGLLVFLTGCWQEAKTKEYYSQHLEEAKARVAECKKLEKFNETEQIDCANANEAISMAPDSRVPYGKGKTTSNPEAFKF
;
A
#
# COMPACT_ATOMS: atom_id res chain seq x y z
N MET A 1 -30.96 26.20 -40.28
CA MET A 1 -29.53 26.07 -39.94
C MET A 1 -29.33 26.34 -38.46
N LYS A 2 -29.10 25.32 -37.64
CA LYS A 2 -28.65 25.45 -36.25
C LYS A 2 -27.58 24.39 -36.04
N LYS A 3 -26.34 24.84 -35.87
CA LYS A 3 -25.16 23.99 -35.69
C LYS A 3 -25.23 23.42 -34.28
N ILE A 4 -25.53 22.13 -34.14
CA ILE A 4 -25.35 21.44 -32.86
C ILE A 4 -23.86 21.10 -32.80
N VAL A 5 -23.19 21.82 -31.91
CA VAL A 5 -21.76 21.75 -31.64
C VAL A 5 -21.42 20.33 -31.17
N LEU A 6 -20.37 19.79 -31.78
CA LEU A 6 -19.66 18.57 -31.38
C LEU A 6 -19.38 18.59 -29.88
N SER A 7 -20.20 17.91 -29.08
CA SER A 7 -19.85 17.51 -27.71
C SER A 7 -19.18 16.14 -27.75
N SER A 8 -18.09 16.07 -28.51
CA SER A 8 -17.05 15.08 -28.29
C SER A 8 -16.21 15.57 -27.10
N LEU A 9 -15.67 14.63 -26.31
CA LEU A 9 -14.84 14.83 -25.10
C LEU A 9 -15.63 14.87 -23.78
N LEU A 10 -15.92 13.69 -23.20
CA LEU A 10 -15.43 13.32 -21.87
C LEU A 10 -15.93 11.91 -21.48
N ASN A 11 -15.28 10.85 -21.99
CA ASN A 11 -15.33 9.52 -21.37
C ASN A 11 -14.04 8.74 -21.73
N LEU A 12 -12.90 9.40 -21.59
CA LEU A 12 -11.56 8.79 -21.67
C LEU A 12 -10.93 8.67 -20.28
N GLY A 13 -11.72 8.21 -19.30
CA GLY A 13 -11.35 8.38 -17.89
C GLY A 13 -11.84 7.29 -16.96
N LEU A 14 -11.87 6.03 -17.38
CA LEU A 14 -11.84 4.92 -16.41
C LEU A 14 -11.37 3.59 -17.01
N LEU A 15 -10.27 3.61 -17.77
CA LEU A 15 -9.57 2.40 -18.22
C LEU A 15 -8.16 2.29 -17.61
N VAL A 16 -7.96 2.79 -16.38
CA VAL A 16 -6.68 2.62 -15.67
C VAL A 16 -6.66 1.38 -14.76
N PHE A 17 -7.77 0.66 -14.62
CA PHE A 17 -7.81 -0.59 -13.83
C PHE A 17 -7.30 -1.83 -14.58
N LEU A 18 -6.55 -1.65 -15.68
CA LEU A 18 -5.95 -2.75 -16.43
C LEU A 18 -4.42 -2.64 -16.54
N THR A 19 -3.75 -1.93 -15.64
CA THR A 19 -2.32 -2.21 -15.42
C THR A 19 -2.20 -3.37 -14.44
N GLY A 20 -2.42 -4.59 -14.93
CA GLY A 20 -1.70 -5.76 -14.44
C GLY A 20 -0.21 -5.66 -14.80
N CYS A 21 0.37 -4.49 -14.57
CA CYS A 21 1.80 -4.28 -14.64
C CYS A 21 2.32 -4.98 -13.39
N TRP A 22 3.17 -5.98 -13.59
CA TRP A 22 3.96 -6.61 -12.55
C TRP A 22 4.79 -5.52 -11.87
N GLN A 23 4.17 -4.83 -10.91
CA GLN A 23 4.82 -3.82 -10.11
C GLN A 23 5.73 -4.59 -9.15
N GLU A 24 7.02 -4.30 -9.20
CA GLU A 24 7.97 -4.82 -8.23
C GLU A 24 7.49 -4.51 -6.80
N ALA A 25 7.78 -5.42 -5.87
CA ALA A 25 7.38 -5.23 -4.49
C ALA A 25 8.05 -3.98 -3.93
N LYS A 26 7.24 -3.02 -3.48
CA LYS A 26 7.77 -1.80 -2.88
C LYS A 26 8.33 -2.13 -1.51
N THR A 27 9.41 -1.45 -1.13
CA THR A 27 10.08 -1.68 0.15
C THR A 27 9.28 -1.10 1.31
N LYS A 28 9.56 -1.60 2.51
CA LYS A 28 9.02 -1.02 3.75
C LYS A 28 9.42 0.45 3.91
N GLU A 29 10.65 0.81 3.54
CA GLU A 29 11.16 2.19 3.63
C GLU A 29 10.31 3.13 2.78
N TYR A 30 9.94 2.71 1.57
CA TYR A 30 9.01 3.46 0.73
C TYR A 30 7.67 3.64 1.45
N TYR A 31 7.03 2.56 1.89
CA TYR A 31 5.72 2.66 2.55
C TYR A 31 5.75 3.46 3.86
N SER A 32 6.88 3.47 4.56
CA SER A 32 7.07 4.27 5.77
C SER A 32 7.02 5.78 5.48
N GLN A 33 7.40 6.19 4.27
CA GLN A 33 7.26 7.58 3.79
C GLN A 33 5.88 7.83 3.15
N HIS A 34 5.17 6.77 2.79
CA HIS A 34 3.89 6.80 2.06
C HIS A 34 2.80 6.01 2.77
N LEU A 35 2.52 6.35 4.04
CA LEU A 35 1.63 5.56 4.91
C LEU A 35 0.18 5.42 4.40
N GLU A 36 -0.37 6.43 3.73
CA GLU A 36 -1.72 6.33 3.14
C GLU A 36 -1.77 5.32 1.98
N GLU A 37 -0.69 5.25 1.20
CA GLU A 37 -0.55 4.25 0.16
C GLU A 37 -0.38 2.85 0.77
N ALA A 38 0.39 2.72 1.85
CA ALA A 38 0.51 1.48 2.59
C ALA A 38 -0.85 0.97 3.07
N LYS A 39 -1.70 1.85 3.62
CA LYS A 39 -3.07 1.51 4.07
C LYS A 39 -3.94 1.06 2.90
N ALA A 40 -3.90 1.77 1.78
CA ALA A 40 -4.64 1.40 0.58
C ALA A 40 -4.19 0.01 0.08
N ARG A 41 -2.88 -0.22 0.03
CA ARG A 41 -2.33 -1.51 -0.40
C ARG A 41 -2.75 -2.65 0.52
N VAL A 42 -2.65 -2.49 1.84
CA VAL A 42 -3.12 -3.49 2.80
C VAL A 42 -4.62 -3.77 2.66
N ALA A 43 -5.43 -2.77 2.32
CA ALA A 43 -6.86 -2.96 2.06
C ALA A 43 -7.11 -3.76 0.77
N GLU A 44 -6.29 -3.59 -0.27
CA GLU A 44 -6.31 -4.44 -1.47
C GLU A 44 -5.86 -5.86 -1.17
N CYS A 45 -4.77 -6.03 -0.41
CA CYS A 45 -4.25 -7.33 -0.02
C CYS A 45 -5.30 -8.20 0.67
N LYS A 46 -6.17 -7.61 1.50
CA LYS A 46 -7.28 -8.32 2.18
C LYS A 46 -8.37 -8.84 1.24
N LYS A 47 -8.46 -8.30 0.02
CA LYS A 47 -9.43 -8.73 -1.00
C LYS A 47 -8.87 -9.84 -1.88
N LEU A 48 -7.57 -10.10 -1.83
CA LEU A 48 -6.92 -11.15 -2.61
C LEU A 48 -7.15 -12.50 -1.96
N GLU A 49 -7.68 -13.46 -2.72
CA GLU A 49 -7.82 -14.85 -2.28
C GLU A 49 -6.50 -15.62 -2.36
N LYS A 50 -5.60 -15.20 -3.25
CA LYS A 50 -4.29 -15.80 -3.50
C LYS A 50 -3.28 -14.69 -3.80
N PHE A 51 -2.04 -14.93 -3.39
CA PHE A 51 -0.91 -14.05 -3.64
C PHE A 51 0.11 -14.76 -4.52
N ASN A 52 0.73 -14.04 -5.44
CA ASN A 52 2.04 -14.40 -5.94
C ASN A 52 3.15 -13.92 -4.98
N GLU A 53 4.40 -14.32 -5.21
CA GLU A 53 5.53 -13.99 -4.34
C GLU A 53 5.74 -12.47 -4.19
N THR A 54 5.68 -11.73 -5.29
CA THR A 54 5.84 -10.27 -5.30
C THR A 54 4.72 -9.58 -4.52
N GLU A 55 3.47 -10.02 -4.71
CA GLU A 55 2.33 -9.49 -3.96
C GLU A 55 2.45 -9.79 -2.46
N GLN A 56 2.91 -10.98 -2.11
CA GLN A 56 3.12 -11.36 -0.71
C GLN A 56 4.14 -10.44 -0.04
N ILE A 57 5.29 -10.20 -0.69
CA ILE A 57 6.35 -9.32 -0.17
C ILE A 57 5.86 -7.88 -0.07
N ASP A 58 5.18 -7.38 -1.10
CA ASP A 58 4.66 -6.01 -1.14
C ASP A 58 3.61 -5.77 -0.04
N CYS A 59 2.68 -6.71 0.13
CA CYS A 59 1.68 -6.67 1.20
C CYS A 59 2.31 -6.74 2.60
N ALA A 60 3.36 -7.55 2.77
CA ALA A 60 4.09 -7.64 4.03
C ALA A 60 4.80 -6.31 4.36
N ASN A 61 5.50 -5.72 3.39
CA ASN A 61 6.20 -4.44 3.53
C ASN A 61 5.24 -3.30 3.87
N ALA A 62 4.09 -3.22 3.19
CA ALA A 62 3.06 -2.23 3.48
C ALA A 62 2.48 -2.39 4.91
N ASN A 63 2.19 -3.62 5.33
CA ASN A 63 1.64 -3.88 6.65
C ASN A 63 2.65 -3.61 7.78
N GLU A 64 3.92 -3.92 7.56
CA GLU A 64 4.98 -3.62 8.53
C GLU A 64 5.19 -2.11 8.68
N ALA A 65 5.19 -1.34 7.58
CA ALA A 65 5.29 0.11 7.62
C ALA A 65 4.15 0.75 8.45
N ILE A 66 2.91 0.29 8.30
CA ILE A 66 1.78 0.75 9.13
C ILE A 66 1.99 0.37 10.59
N SER A 67 2.45 -0.86 10.86
CA SER A 67 2.61 -1.39 12.22
C SER A 67 3.72 -0.69 13.01
N MET A 68 4.73 -0.17 12.30
CA MET A 68 5.87 0.56 12.86
C MET A 68 5.73 2.08 12.78
N ALA A 69 4.68 2.58 12.14
CA ALA A 69 4.40 4.01 12.09
C ALA A 69 4.20 4.55 13.52
N PRO A 70 4.79 5.71 13.86
CA PRO A 70 4.61 6.30 15.18
C PRO A 70 3.14 6.66 15.40
N ASP A 71 2.53 6.14 16.47
CA ASP A 71 1.18 6.54 16.88
C ASP A 71 1.27 7.89 17.61
N SER A 72 0.75 8.95 16.99
CA SER A 72 0.74 10.30 17.54
C SER A 72 -0.06 10.43 18.84
N ARG A 73 -0.87 9.43 19.20
CA ARG A 73 -1.61 9.37 20.47
C ARG A 73 -0.79 8.78 21.61
N VAL A 74 0.44 8.31 21.35
CA VAL A 74 1.36 7.80 22.37
C VAL A 74 2.48 8.83 22.58
N PRO A 75 2.34 9.75 23.55
CA PRO A 75 3.21 10.91 23.67
C PRO A 75 4.60 10.61 24.26
N TYR A 76 4.88 9.36 24.68
CA TYR A 76 6.18 8.92 25.16
C TYR A 76 6.57 7.56 24.56
N GLY A 77 7.51 7.61 23.62
CA GLY A 77 8.60 6.66 23.35
C GLY A 77 8.37 5.15 23.49
N LYS A 78 8.62 4.45 22.37
CA LYS A 78 8.83 3.00 22.24
C LYS A 78 7.62 2.09 22.46
N GLY A 79 6.78 2.00 21.43
CA GLY A 79 5.99 0.81 21.14
C GLY A 79 6.58 0.07 19.93
N LYS A 80 7.14 -1.12 20.16
CA LYS A 80 7.46 -2.19 19.17
C LYS A 80 8.78 -2.16 18.38
N THR A 81 9.88 -1.79 19.02
CA THR A 81 11.18 -2.46 18.76
C THR A 81 11.79 -2.90 20.08
N THR A 82 11.24 -3.97 20.65
CA THR A 82 12.06 -4.88 21.45
C THR A 82 12.25 -6.11 20.59
N SER A 83 13.24 -6.06 19.69
CA SER A 83 14.12 -7.20 19.55
C SER A 83 14.59 -7.50 20.98
N ASN A 84 13.90 -8.40 21.66
CA ASN A 84 14.40 -8.97 22.89
C ASN A 84 15.50 -9.95 22.44
N PRO A 85 16.80 -9.63 22.59
CA PRO A 85 17.86 -10.54 22.19
C PRO A 85 17.83 -11.86 23.00
N GLU A 86 17.08 -11.92 24.12
CA GLU A 86 16.87 -13.15 24.90
C GLU A 86 15.83 -14.09 24.25
N ALA A 87 15.00 -13.64 23.31
CA ALA A 87 13.94 -14.47 22.70
C ALA A 87 14.46 -15.49 21.67
N PHE A 88 15.76 -15.43 21.33
CA PHE A 88 16.43 -16.33 20.39
C PHE A 88 17.61 -17.10 21.02
N LYS A 89 17.66 -17.22 22.35
CA LYS A 89 18.58 -18.15 23.00
C LYS A 89 17.96 -19.55 22.98
N PHE A 90 18.50 -20.43 22.14
CA PHE A 90 18.33 -21.88 22.21
C PHE A 90 19.35 -22.48 23.20
#